data_AF-A0A447QGH5-F1
#
_entry.id   AF-A0A447QGH5-F1
#
_cell.length_a   1.000
_cell.length_b   1.000
_cell.length_c   1.000
_cell.angle_alpha   90.00
_cell.angle_beta   90.00
_cell.angle_gamma   90.00
#
_symmetry.space_group_name_H-M   'P 1'
#
loop_
_entity.id
_entity.type
_entity.pdbx_description
1 polymer ?
#
loop_
_entity_poly.entity_id
_entity_poly.type
_entity_poly.pdbx_seq_one_letter_code
_entity_poly.pdbx_strand_id
1 'polypeptide(L)'
;MKKRSENDEGRQRQAALLAFAAFSELKHVMLVDEDVDLFDMNDVMWAMTTRYQGDVSTVFIPGVRCHPLDPSSSPAFSPSIRAEGIACKAIFDCTVPYALKAQFQRSAFMEVDVTRFIPGFKP
;
A
#
# COMPACT_ATOMS: atom_id res chain seq x y z
N MET A 1 -0.65 1.09 8.45
CA MET A 1 -1.93 0.88 9.17
C MET A 1 -1.65 -0.01 10.36
N LYS A 2 -2.12 0.35 11.56
CA LYS A 2 -1.92 -0.45 12.78
C LYS A 2 -3.19 -1.19 13.17
N LYS A 3 -3.31 -2.47 12.79
CA LYS A 3 -4.41 -3.35 13.23
C LYS A 3 -4.20 -3.73 14.71
N ARG A 4 -5.07 -3.25 15.60
CA ARG A 4 -4.95 -3.43 17.06
C ARG A 4 -5.79 -4.61 17.57
N SER A 5 -6.89 -4.90 16.89
CA SER A 5 -7.83 -5.96 17.23
C SER A 5 -8.33 -6.68 15.97
N GLU A 6 -8.97 -7.84 16.14
CA GLU A 6 -9.63 -8.55 15.03
C GLU A 6 -10.63 -7.67 14.28
N ASN A 7 -11.30 -6.74 14.99
CA ASN A 7 -12.24 -5.78 14.40
C ASN A 7 -11.60 -4.77 13.44
N ASP A 8 -10.28 -4.64 13.45
CA ASP A 8 -9.56 -3.81 12.48
C ASP A 8 -9.29 -4.52 11.16
N GLU A 9 -9.45 -5.84 11.11
CA GLU A 9 -9.38 -6.59 9.86
C GLU A 9 -10.50 -6.15 8.91
N GLY A 10 -10.15 -5.94 7.64
CA GLY A 10 -11.02 -5.33 6.64
C GLY A 10 -11.04 -3.79 6.66
N ARG A 11 -10.70 -3.12 7.77
CA ARG A 11 -10.67 -1.64 7.82
C ARG A 11 -9.57 -1.05 6.95
N GLN A 12 -8.52 -1.81 6.62
CA GLN A 12 -7.47 -1.35 5.72
C GLN A 12 -8.01 -1.06 4.31
N ARG A 13 -8.90 -1.91 3.79
CA ARG A 13 -9.53 -1.67 2.47
C ARG A 13 -10.54 -0.53 2.55
N GLN A 14 -11.25 -0.39 3.67
CA GLN A 14 -12.10 0.78 3.93
C GLN A 14 -11.30 2.09 3.87
N ALA A 15 -10.10 2.13 4.46
CA ALA A 15 -9.23 3.29 4.39
C ALA A 15 -8.78 3.62 2.96
N ALA A 16 -8.51 2.62 2.13
CA ALA A 16 -8.21 2.83 0.71
C ALA A 16 -9.41 3.41 -0.06
N LEU A 17 -10.62 2.95 0.22
CA LEU A 17 -11.84 3.53 -0.38
C LEU A 17 -12.03 4.99 0.04
N LEU A 18 -11.77 5.32 1.32
CA LEU A 18 -11.81 6.69 1.81
C LEU A 18 -10.76 7.58 1.13
N ALA A 19 -9.54 7.06 0.88
CA ALA A 19 -8.51 7.79 0.14
C ALA A 19 -8.97 8.12 -1.29
N PHE A 20 -9.58 7.16 -2.00
CA PHE A 20 -10.16 7.41 -3.32
C PHE A 20 -11.32 8.40 -3.31
N ALA A 21 -12.15 8.39 -2.25
CA ALA A 21 -13.24 9.34 -2.08
C ALA A 21 -12.72 10.76 -1.78
N ALA A 22 -11.65 10.87 -0.99
CA ALA A 22 -11.03 12.14 -0.63
C ALA A 22 -10.26 12.78 -1.80
N PHE A 23 -9.59 11.96 -2.63
CA PHE A 23 -8.82 12.45 -3.77
C PHE A 23 -9.12 11.63 -5.03
N SER A 24 -10.03 12.16 -5.85
CA SER A 24 -10.55 11.46 -7.03
C SER A 24 -9.49 11.15 -8.10
N GLU A 25 -8.36 11.87 -8.11
CA GLU A 25 -7.28 11.66 -9.07
C GLU A 25 -6.30 10.54 -8.64
N LEU A 26 -6.42 9.99 -7.42
CA LEU A 26 -5.63 8.82 -7.01
C LEU A 26 -5.97 7.62 -7.89
N LYS A 27 -4.94 6.95 -8.39
CA LYS A 27 -5.07 5.73 -9.20
C LYS A 27 -4.85 4.46 -8.38
N HIS A 28 -3.74 4.39 -7.65
CA HIS A 28 -3.34 3.21 -6.87
C HIS A 28 -3.19 3.57 -5.40
N VAL A 29 -3.59 2.66 -4.50
CA VAL A 29 -3.36 2.78 -3.05
C VAL A 29 -2.67 1.51 -2.57
N MET A 30 -1.52 1.68 -1.92
CA MET A 30 -0.78 0.60 -1.27
C MET A 30 -1.00 0.68 0.24
N LEU A 31 -1.43 -0.41 0.86
CA LEU A 31 -1.65 -0.50 2.29
C LEU A 31 -0.52 -1.32 2.92
N VAL A 32 0.21 -0.72 3.84
CA VAL A 32 1.30 -1.37 4.59
C VAL A 32 1.04 -1.29 6.09
N ASP A 33 1.67 -2.13 6.91
CA ASP A 33 1.59 -2.08 8.37
C ASP A 33 2.41 -0.91 8.96
N GLU A 34 2.33 -0.70 10.27
CA GLU A 34 3.06 0.35 10.99
C GLU A 34 4.58 0.16 11.11
N ASP A 35 5.07 -1.04 10.80
CA ASP A 35 6.49 -1.41 10.85
C ASP A 35 7.19 -1.30 9.49
N VAL A 36 6.52 -0.67 8.52
CA VAL A 36 7.02 -0.38 7.17
C VAL A 36 7.14 1.14 7.03
N ASP A 37 8.31 1.62 6.62
CA ASP A 37 8.50 3.03 6.29
C ASP A 37 7.84 3.34 4.94
N LEU A 38 6.81 4.17 4.96
CA LEU A 38 6.05 4.57 3.77
C LEU A 38 6.81 5.58 2.89
N PHE A 39 7.90 6.16 3.38
CA PHE A 39 8.75 7.07 2.61
C PHE A 39 9.93 6.36 1.95
N ASP A 40 10.24 5.12 2.33
CA ASP A 40 11.21 4.27 1.64
C ASP A 40 10.49 3.30 0.69
N MET A 41 10.64 3.55 -0.61
CA MET A 41 10.04 2.68 -1.63
C MET A 41 10.58 1.24 -1.57
N ASN A 42 11.82 1.03 -1.11
CA ASN A 42 12.34 -0.33 -0.95
C ASN A 42 11.58 -1.10 0.13
N ASP A 43 11.22 -0.43 1.22
CA ASP A 43 10.49 -1.04 2.33
C ASP A 43 9.02 -1.31 1.96
N VAL A 44 8.40 -0.41 1.18
CA VAL A 44 7.08 -0.64 0.59
C VAL A 44 7.09 -1.84 -0.37
N MET A 45 8.11 -1.93 -1.23
CA MET A 45 8.26 -3.06 -2.16
C MET A 45 8.60 -4.37 -1.42
N TRP A 46 9.32 -4.31 -0.30
CA TRP A 46 9.53 -5.47 0.59
C TRP A 46 8.19 -5.98 1.16
N ALA A 47 7.31 -5.09 1.60
CA ALA A 47 5.98 -5.46 2.06
C ALA A 47 5.16 -6.11 0.93
N MET A 48 5.19 -5.53 -0.29
CA MET A 48 4.54 -6.10 -1.47
C MET A 48 5.14 -7.45 -1.90
N THR A 49 6.40 -7.74 -1.56
CA THR A 49 7.04 -9.01 -1.90
C THR A 49 6.72 -10.10 -0.88
N THR A 50 6.69 -9.76 0.40
CA THR A 50 6.67 -10.75 1.50
C THR A 50 5.32 -10.88 2.20
N ARG A 51 4.39 -9.91 2.05
CA ARG A 51 3.10 -9.85 2.76
C ARG A 51 1.89 -9.80 1.82
N TYR A 52 2.06 -10.19 0.56
CA TYR A 52 1.07 -9.99 -0.48
C TYR A 52 0.97 -11.22 -1.39
N GLN A 53 -0.26 -11.54 -1.81
CA GLN A 53 -0.57 -12.58 -2.80
C GLN A 53 -1.44 -11.96 -3.89
N GLY A 54 -1.03 -12.04 -5.16
CA GLY A 54 -1.62 -11.22 -6.23
C GLY A 54 -3.13 -11.42 -6.46
N ASP A 55 -3.60 -12.64 -6.28
CA ASP A 55 -4.99 -13.06 -6.43
C ASP A 55 -5.85 -12.81 -5.17
N VAL A 56 -5.23 -12.59 -4.00
CA VAL A 56 -5.93 -12.39 -2.72
C VAL A 56 -5.92 -10.92 -2.28
N SER A 57 -4.78 -10.26 -2.48
CA SER A 57 -4.45 -8.96 -1.91
C SER A 57 -4.72 -7.79 -2.85
N THR A 58 -5.11 -8.05 -4.11
CA THR A 58 -5.48 -6.98 -5.05
C THR A 58 -6.98 -6.85 -5.22
N VAL A 59 -7.43 -5.60 -5.22
CA VAL A 59 -8.80 -5.23 -5.59
C VAL A 59 -8.74 -4.25 -6.75
N PHE A 60 -9.39 -4.64 -7.86
CA PHE A 60 -9.57 -3.79 -9.03
C PHE A 60 -10.92 -3.10 -8.99
N ILE A 61 -10.95 -1.80 -9.30
CA ILE A 61 -12.16 -0.99 -9.39
C ILE A 61 -12.18 -0.35 -10.79
N PRO A 62 -12.78 -1.01 -11.80
CA PRO A 62 -12.78 -0.53 -13.17
C PRO A 62 -13.74 0.65 -13.36
N GLY A 63 -13.47 1.50 -14.35
CA GLY A 63 -14.42 2.51 -14.82
C GLY A 63 -14.56 3.73 -13.92
N VAL A 64 -13.56 4.04 -13.09
CA VAL A 64 -13.59 5.20 -12.18
C VAL A 64 -12.85 6.38 -12.81
N ARG A 65 -13.40 7.58 -12.69
CA ARG A 65 -12.69 8.80 -13.12
C ARG A 65 -11.41 8.99 -12.32
N CYS A 66 -10.33 9.30 -13.02
CA CYS A 66 -8.99 9.54 -12.51
C CYS A 66 -8.48 10.87 -13.10
N HIS A 67 -7.24 10.92 -13.59
CA HIS A 67 -6.63 12.12 -14.12
C HIS A 67 -6.52 12.06 -15.67
N PRO A 68 -6.93 13.10 -16.42
CA PRO A 68 -6.86 13.11 -17.89
C PRO A 68 -5.42 13.14 -18.45
N LEU A 69 -4.44 13.63 -17.69
CA LEU A 69 -3.02 13.60 -18.08
C LEU A 69 -2.35 12.22 -17.97
N ASP A 70 -2.99 11.22 -17.37
CA ASP A 70 -2.46 9.85 -17.41
C ASP A 70 -2.72 9.24 -18.79
N PRO A 71 -1.67 8.96 -19.59
CA PRO A 71 -1.83 8.46 -20.95
C PRO A 71 -2.46 7.06 -21.01
N SER A 72 -2.43 6.30 -19.91
CA SER A 72 -3.06 4.98 -19.83
C SER A 72 -4.55 5.03 -19.48
N SER A 73 -5.07 6.21 -19.11
CA SER A 73 -6.50 6.43 -18.84
C SER A 73 -7.31 6.68 -20.12
N SER A 74 -7.03 5.88 -21.16
CA SER A 74 -7.62 6.00 -22.51
C SER A 74 -8.32 4.71 -22.93
N PRO A 75 -9.43 4.79 -23.70
CA PRO A 75 -10.08 3.61 -24.29
C PRO A 75 -9.16 2.74 -25.16
N ALA A 76 -8.08 3.33 -25.69
CA ALA A 76 -7.07 2.60 -26.45
C ALA A 76 -6.22 1.65 -25.57
N PHE A 77 -6.09 1.92 -24.27
CA PHE A 77 -5.27 1.15 -23.35
C PHE A 77 -6.01 -0.05 -22.74
N SER A 78 -7.32 0.06 -22.54
CA SER A 78 -8.15 -1.04 -22.00
C SER A 78 -9.60 -0.93 -22.46
N PRO A 79 -10.25 -2.05 -22.84
CA PRO A 79 -11.66 -2.05 -23.24
C PRO A 79 -12.63 -1.70 -22.09
N SER A 80 -12.17 -1.75 -20.83
CA SER A 80 -12.99 -1.30 -19.69
C SER A 80 -13.07 0.22 -19.56
N ILE A 81 -12.21 0.96 -20.27
CA ILE A 81 -12.15 2.43 -20.23
C ILE A 81 -13.08 2.98 -21.32
N ARG A 82 -14.13 3.69 -20.91
CA ARG A 82 -15.18 4.19 -21.83
C ARG A 82 -14.93 5.60 -22.36
N ALA A 83 -14.04 6.37 -21.72
CA ALA A 83 -13.69 7.73 -22.12
C ALA A 83 -12.33 8.13 -21.51
N GLU A 84 -11.72 9.18 -22.06
CA GLU A 84 -10.46 9.75 -21.56
C GLU A 84 -10.57 10.20 -20.08
N GLY A 85 -9.49 9.95 -19.33
CA GLY A 85 -9.42 10.22 -17.90
C GLY A 85 -10.25 9.26 -17.03
N ILE A 86 -10.71 8.13 -17.58
CA ILE A 86 -11.27 7.01 -16.82
C ILE A 86 -10.21 5.92 -16.71
N ALA A 87 -10.07 5.33 -15.52
CA ALA A 87 -9.08 4.29 -15.26
C ALA A 87 -9.69 3.11 -14.49
N CYS A 88 -8.94 2.01 -14.46
CA CYS A 88 -9.06 1.03 -13.39
C CYS A 88 -8.22 1.51 -12.20
N LYS A 89 -8.83 1.67 -11.03
CA LYS A 89 -8.11 1.93 -9.79
C LYS A 89 -7.77 0.61 -9.11
N ALA A 90 -6.66 0.58 -8.37
CA ALA A 90 -6.18 -0.63 -7.74
C ALA A 90 -5.83 -0.39 -6.27
N ILE A 91 -6.25 -1.33 -5.42
CA ILE A 91 -5.82 -1.43 -4.02
C ILE A 91 -4.88 -2.61 -3.92
N PHE A 92 -3.69 -2.36 -3.35
CA PHE A 92 -2.71 -3.38 -3.01
C PHE A 92 -2.65 -3.50 -1.49
N ASP A 93 -3.25 -4.57 -0.96
CA ASP A 93 -3.25 -4.86 0.47
C ASP A 93 -2.02 -5.67 0.87
N CYS A 94 -0.96 -4.95 1.23
CA CYS A 94 0.31 -5.53 1.72
C CYS A 94 0.35 -5.57 3.26
N THR A 95 -0.82 -5.47 3.92
CA THR A 95 -0.90 -5.61 5.37
C THR A 95 -0.99 -7.08 5.76
N VAL A 96 -0.34 -7.45 6.85
CA VAL A 96 -0.43 -8.81 7.39
C VAL A 96 -1.88 -9.05 7.86
N PRO A 97 -2.53 -10.17 7.47
CA PRO A 97 -3.81 -10.57 8.06
C PRO A 97 -3.68 -10.63 9.59
N TYR A 98 -4.63 -10.07 10.33
CA TYR A 98 -4.48 -9.89 11.78
C TYR A 98 -4.14 -11.20 12.51
N ALA A 99 -4.79 -12.30 12.13
CA ALA A 99 -4.55 -13.64 12.68
C ALA A 99 -3.11 -14.15 12.48
N LEU A 100 -2.36 -13.61 11.52
CA LEU A 100 -0.99 -14.00 11.20
C LEU A 100 0.07 -13.01 11.72
N LYS A 101 -0.29 -11.88 12.36
CA LYS A 101 0.67 -10.84 12.77
C LYS A 101 1.86 -11.37 13.58
N ALA A 102 1.66 -12.38 14.43
CA ALA A 102 2.73 -12.98 15.22
C ALA A 102 3.82 -13.66 14.37
N GLN A 103 3.51 -14.11 13.15
CA GLN A 103 4.42 -14.83 12.26
C GLN A 103 5.24 -13.90 11.34
N PHE A 104 4.85 -12.62 11.24
CA PHE A 104 5.42 -11.65 10.30
C PHE A 104 6.18 -10.52 11.00
N GLN A 105 6.68 -10.79 12.21
CA GLN A 105 7.55 -9.87 12.93
C GLN A 105 8.89 -9.75 12.20
N ARG A 106 9.32 -8.50 11.94
CA ARG A 106 10.67 -8.23 11.42
C ARG A 106 11.72 -8.66 12.44
N SER A 107 12.93 -8.96 11.97
CA SER A 107 14.06 -9.27 12.84
C SER A 107 14.32 -8.11 13.80
N ALA A 108 14.20 -8.37 15.10
CA ALA A 108 14.47 -7.39 16.14
C ALA A 108 15.97 -7.33 16.41
N PHE A 109 16.62 -6.26 15.94
CA PHE A 109 18.01 -5.98 16.28
C PHE A 109 18.09 -5.34 17.66
N MET A 110 19.24 -5.52 18.34
CA MET A 110 19.50 -4.85 19.60
C MET A 110 19.62 -3.35 19.36
N GLU A 111 18.86 -2.55 20.11
CA GLU A 111 19.03 -1.10 20.14
C GLU A 111 20.41 -0.75 20.71
N VAL A 112 21.20 -0.02 19.93
CA VAL A 112 22.57 0.37 20.30
C VAL A 112 22.79 1.84 20.04
N ASP A 113 23.55 2.48 20.94
CA ASP A 113 24.09 3.80 20.67
C ASP A 113 25.19 3.70 19.60
N VAL A 114 24.82 4.01 18.36
CA VAL A 114 25.71 3.94 17.20
C VAL A 114 26.91 4.89 17.37
N THR A 115 26.75 6.00 18.11
CA THR A 115 27.83 6.99 18.30
C THR A 115 29.00 6.44 19.10
N ARG A 116 28.79 5.39 19.91
CA ARG A 116 29.86 4.63 20.58
C ARG A 116 30.81 3.97 19.59
N PHE A 117 30.31 3.53 18.44
CA PHE A 117 31.08 2.80 17.43
C PHE A 117 31.51 3.70 16.26
N ILE A 118 30.72 4.73 15.94
CA ILE A 118 30.98 5.68 14.86
C ILE A 118 30.87 7.10 15.43
N PRO A 119 31.96 7.65 16.02
CA PRO A 119 31.96 8.99 16.57
C PRO A 119 31.60 10.04 15.50
N GLY A 120 30.61 10.88 15.79
CA GLY A 120 30.15 11.95 14.89
C GLY A 120 29.06 11.56 13.89
N PHE A 121 28.54 10.33 13.96
CA PHE A 121 27.38 9.92 13.15
C PHE A 121 26.14 10.78 13.43
N LYS A 122 25.51 11.28 12.38
CA LYS A 122 24.21 11.97 12.43
C LYS A 122 23.24 11.19 11.53
N PRO A 123 22.14 10.66 12.08
CA PRO A 123 21.16 9.88 11.32
C PRO A 123 20.39 10.73 10.32
#